data_AF-A0A6G3XJI2-F1
#
_entry.id   AF-A0A6G3XJI2-F1
#
_cell.length_a   1.000
_cell.length_b   1.000
_cell.length_c   1.000
_cell.angle_alpha   90.00
_cell.angle_beta   90.00
_cell.angle_gamma   90.00
#
_symmetry.space_group_name_H-M   'P 1'
#
loop_
_entity.id
_entity.type
_entity.pdbx_description
1 polymer ?
#
loop_
_entity_poly.entity_id
_entity_poly.type
_entity_poly.pdbx_seq_one_letter_code
_entity_poly.pdbx_strand_id
1 'polypeptide(L)' 'MSSAADTKPAPEEEPPARKKFTFPSALTILAVVTLAVWALAFLIPPGAYDRDEEGAPVQGTYHRVDS' A
#
# COMPACT_ATOMS: atom_id res chain seq x y z
N MET A 1 -12.73 -29.86 62.71
CA MET A 1 -11.77 -29.32 61.74
C MET A 1 -11.57 -30.31 60.61
N SER A 2 -11.88 -29.93 59.38
CA SER A 2 -10.96 -30.02 58.23
C SER A 2 -11.74 -29.76 56.95
N SER A 3 -11.66 -28.51 56.52
CA SER A 3 -12.07 -28.04 55.20
C SER A 3 -11.18 -28.75 54.18
N ALA A 4 -11.79 -29.62 53.36
CA ALA A 4 -11.15 -30.15 52.18
C ALA A 4 -10.86 -28.97 51.25
N ALA A 5 -9.58 -28.83 50.90
CA ALA A 5 -9.01 -27.69 50.24
C ALA A 5 -9.71 -27.38 48.91
N ASP A 6 -10.15 -26.13 48.81
CA ASP A 6 -10.53 -25.45 47.58
C ASP A 6 -9.31 -25.48 46.63
N THR A 7 -9.29 -26.43 45.70
CA THR A 7 -8.25 -26.49 44.66
C THR A 7 -8.73 -25.67 43.48
N LYS A 8 -8.42 -24.37 43.54
CA LYS A 8 -8.62 -23.43 42.44
C LYS A 8 -7.58 -23.74 41.35
N PRO A 9 -7.97 -24.02 40.09
CA PRO A 9 -7.00 -24.31 39.04
C PRO A 9 -6.16 -23.06 38.76
N ALA A 10 -4.85 -23.25 38.62
CA ALA A 10 -3.91 -22.20 38.26
C ALA A 10 -4.25 -21.66 36.85
N PRO A 11 -4.03 -20.36 36.56
CA PRO A 11 -4.23 -19.83 35.22
C PRO A 11 -3.26 -20.51 34.25
N GLU A 12 -3.79 -21.22 33.26
CA GLU A 12 -3.00 -21.71 32.14
C GLU A 12 -2.52 -20.49 31.32
N GLU A 13 -1.21 -20.25 31.32
CA GLU A 13 -0.59 -19.24 30.47
C GLU A 13 -0.71 -19.68 29.00
N GLU A 14 -1.63 -19.07 28.26
CA GLU A 14 -1.76 -19.28 26.82
C GLU A 14 -0.46 -18.86 26.10
N PRO A 15 0.08 -19.69 25.18
CA PRO A 15 1.29 -19.35 24.45
C PRO A 15 1.05 -18.10 23.59
N PRO A 16 2.04 -17.19 23.47
CA PRO A 16 1.86 -15.93 22.77
C PRO A 16 1.44 -16.20 21.32
N ALA A 17 0.28 -15.65 20.94
CA ALA A 17 -0.27 -15.78 19.60
C ALA A 17 0.76 -15.24 18.59
N ARG A 18 1.32 -16.13 17.76
CA ARG A 18 2.23 -15.75 16.68
C ARG A 18 1.49 -14.78 15.76
N LYS A 19 2.06 -13.59 15.57
CA LYS A 19 1.50 -12.53 14.71
C LYS A 19 1.40 -13.05 13.27
N LYS A 20 0.21 -13.48 12.88
CA LYS A 20 -0.09 -13.95 11.53
C LYS A 20 -0.02 -12.73 10.60
N PHE A 21 0.75 -12.80 9.52
CA PHE A 21 0.75 -11.77 8.47
C PHE A 21 -0.69 -11.64 7.96
N THR A 22 -1.38 -10.62 8.44
CA THR A 22 -2.77 -10.36 8.07
C THR A 22 -2.76 -9.56 6.79
N PHE A 23 -3.71 -9.86 5.90
CA PHE A 23 -3.89 -9.09 4.69
C PHE A 23 -4.13 -7.60 5.06
N PRO A 24 -3.46 -6.64 4.39
CA PRO A 24 -3.61 -5.24 4.72
C PRO A 24 -5.05 -4.77 4.57
N SER A 25 -5.47 -3.80 5.37
CA SER A 25 -6.77 -3.15 5.20
C SER A 25 -6.88 -2.51 3.82
N ALA A 26 -8.11 -2.43 3.27
CA ALA A 26 -8.38 -1.72 2.01
C ALA A 26 -7.84 -0.28 2.02
N LEU A 27 -7.93 0.41 3.16
CA LEU A 27 -7.38 1.76 3.33
C LEU A 27 -5.85 1.78 3.25
N THR A 28 -5.17 0.76 3.78
CA THR A 28 -3.72 0.66 3.70
C THR A 28 -3.27 0.41 2.28
N ILE A 29 -3.94 -0.49 1.56
CA ILE A 29 -3.65 -0.74 0.14
C ILE A 29 -3.85 0.54 -0.67
N LEU A 30 -4.98 1.23 -0.47
CA LEU A 30 -5.26 2.52 -1.12
C LEU A 30 -4.13 3.52 -0.88
N ALA A 31 -3.74 3.73 0.38
CA ALA A 31 -2.67 4.66 0.74
C ALA A 31 -1.34 4.29 0.05
N VAL A 32 -0.96 3.01 0.06
CA VAL A 32 0.28 2.53 -0.57
C VAL A 32 0.24 2.73 -2.09
N VAL A 33 -0.86 2.39 -2.75
CA VAL A 33 -1.02 2.56 -4.20
C VAL A 33 -0.98 4.04 -4.58
N THR A 34 -1.67 4.90 -3.83
CA THR A 34 -1.64 6.35 -4.06
C THR A 34 -0.22 6.91 -3.95
N LEU A 35 0.52 6.55 -2.88
CA LEU A 35 1.90 7.00 -2.71
C LEU A 35 2.83 6.44 -3.80
N ALA A 36 2.63 5.19 -4.22
CA ALA A 36 3.42 4.57 -5.27
C ALA A 36 3.21 5.28 -6.62
N VAL A 37 1.96 5.48 -7.03
CA VAL A 37 1.63 6.20 -8.29
C VAL A 37 2.14 7.63 -8.25
N TRP A 38 2.00 8.32 -7.10
CA TRP A 38 2.54 9.65 -6.91
C TRP A 38 4.06 9.69 -7.09
N ALA A 39 4.79 8.76 -6.48
CA ALA A 39 6.24 8.66 -6.65
C ALA A 39 6.62 8.35 -8.11
N LEU A 40 5.92 7.39 -8.74
CA LEU A 40 6.12 7.00 -10.14
C LEU A 40 5.93 8.17 -11.11
N ALA A 41 5.05 9.12 -10.82
CA ALA A 41 4.84 10.30 -11.66
C ALA A 41 6.09 11.19 -11.79
N PHE A 42 7.03 11.11 -10.85
CA PHE A 42 8.32 11.82 -10.95
C PHE A 42 9.37 11.02 -11.75
N LEU A 43 9.24 9.70 -11.81
CA LEU A 43 10.21 8.82 -12.48
C LEU A 43 9.87 8.60 -13.95
N ILE A 44 8.58 8.63 -14.31
CA ILE A 44 8.11 8.34 -15.66
C ILE A 44 7.91 9.66 -16.40
N PRO A 45 8.78 10.02 -17.37
CA PRO A 45 8.59 11.23 -18.15
C PRO A 45 7.28 11.18 -18.93
N PRO A 46 6.58 12.33 -19.06
CA PRO A 46 5.43 12.41 -19.93
C PRO A 46 5.88 12.29 -21.39
N GLY A 47 5.03 11.71 -22.23
CA GLY A 47 5.17 11.91 -23.66
C GLY A 47 4.64 13.28 -24.08
N ALA A 48 5.11 13.77 -25.22
CA ALA A 48 4.67 15.00 -25.84
C ALA A 48 4.15 14.76 -27.25
N TYR A 49 3.37 15.71 -27.75
CA TYR A 49 3.00 15.81 -29.16
C TYR A 49 3.77 16.99 -29.76
N ASP A 50 4.05 16.92 -31.04
CA ASP A 50 4.50 18.09 -31.79
C ASP A 50 3.40 19.15 -31.80
N ARG A 51 3.81 20.41 -31.88
CA ARG A 51 2.90 21.55 -31.97
C ARG A 51 3.07 22.26 -33.31
N ASP A 52 1.97 22.68 -33.90
CA ASP A 52 1.96 23.50 -35.10
C ASP A 52 2.31 24.97 -34.82
N GLU A 53 2.26 25.81 -35.85
CA GLU A 53 2.62 27.23 -35.78
C GLU A 53 1.69 28.03 -34.85
N GLU A 54 0.46 27.56 -34.65
CA GLU A 54 -0.53 28.11 -33.73
C GLU A 54 -0.40 27.54 -32.30
N GLY A 55 0.48 26.56 -32.10
CA GLY A 55 0.74 25.90 -30.82
C GLY A 55 -0.24 24.77 -30.48
N ALA A 56 -1.09 24.35 -31.41
CA ALA A 56 -2.01 23.24 -31.22
C ALA A 56 -1.29 21.88 -31.37
N PRO A 57 -1.66 20.85 -30.58
CA PRO A 57 -1.04 19.54 -30.65
C PRO A 57 -1.41 18.81 -31.95
N VAL A 58 -0.40 18.32 -32.67
CA VAL A 58 -0.58 17.60 -33.93
C VAL A 58 -0.88 16.14 -33.66
N GLN A 59 -2.06 15.68 -34.08
CA GLN A 59 -2.47 14.28 -33.92
C GLN A 59 -1.49 13.30 -34.60
N GLY A 60 -1.21 12.18 -33.94
CA GLY A 60 -0.32 11.13 -34.47
C GLY A 60 1.18 11.36 -34.24
N THR A 61 1.58 12.46 -33.61
CA THR A 61 3.00 12.81 -33.33
C THR A 61 3.45 12.49 -31.91
N TYR A 62 2.74 11.60 -31.21
CA TYR A 62 3.08 11.25 -29.83
C TYR A 62 4.46 10.62 -29.75
N HIS A 63 5.36 11.22 -28.97
CA HIS A 63 6.69 10.70 -28.70
C HIS A 63 7.02 10.81 -27.21
N ARG A 64 7.89 9.91 -26.75
CA ARG A 64 8.44 10.02 -25.39
C ARG A 64 9.49 11.13 -25.41
N VAL A 65 9.39 12.07 -24.48
CA VAL A 65 10.45 13.06 -24.26
C VAL A 65 11.53 12.36 -23.45
N ASP A 66 12.76 12.37 -23.95
CA ASP A 66 13.91 11.87 -23.18
C ASP A 66 14.14 12.80 -21.97
N SER A 67 14.32 12.18 -20.79
CA SER A 67 14.53 12.88 -19.50
C SER A 67 15.96 13.36 -19.32
#